data_AF-A0A3B1JA51-F1
#
_entry.id   AF-A0A3B1JA51-F1
#
_cell.length_a   1.000
_cell.length_b   1.000
_cell.length_c   1.000
_cell.angle_alpha   90.00
_cell.angle_beta   90.00
_cell.angle_gamma   90.00
#
_symmetry.space_group_name_H-M   'P 1'
#
loop_
_entity.id
_entity.type
_entity.pdbx_description
1 polymer ?
#
loop_
_entity_poly.entity_id
_entity_poly.type
_entity_poly.pdbx_seq_one_letter_code
_entity_poly.pdbx_strand_id
1 'polypeptide(L)'
;DLVNSRKLTLTCMATGFYPKDVKMSLRKFTTSLPDHLITSSGIRPNDDGTYQLRKSVEIQEDDLALFNCYVNHSSLKKPVIKKWGNYNSYW
;
A
#
# COMPACT_ATOMS: atom_id res chain seq x y z
N ASP A 1 -10.66 25.37 -16.86
CA ASP A 1 -10.80 24.23 -17.79
C ASP A 1 -10.46 22.93 -17.08
N LEU A 2 -11.24 21.89 -17.36
CA LEU A 2 -11.20 20.59 -16.69
C LEU A 2 -9.78 20.00 -16.81
N VAL A 3 -9.03 20.02 -15.71
CA VAL A 3 -7.69 19.43 -15.65
C VAL A 3 -7.82 17.98 -16.08
N ASN A 4 -7.22 17.64 -17.22
CA ASN A 4 -7.05 16.27 -17.68
C ASN A 4 -6.06 15.56 -16.74
N SER A 5 -6.50 15.29 -15.52
CA SER A 5 -5.68 14.62 -14.51
C SER A 5 -5.65 13.14 -14.88
N ARG A 6 -4.43 12.63 -15.07
CA ARG A 6 -4.21 11.22 -15.41
C ARG A 6 -4.55 10.37 -14.19
N LYS A 7 -5.24 9.26 -14.41
CA LYS A 7 -5.53 8.28 -13.36
C LYS A 7 -4.39 7.28 -13.24
N LEU A 8 -4.03 6.92 -12.01
CA LEU A 8 -3.03 5.91 -11.69
C LEU A 8 -3.59 4.88 -10.73
N THR A 9 -3.20 3.61 -10.91
CA THR A 9 -3.44 2.57 -9.92
C THR A 9 -2.25 2.45 -8.98
N LEU A 10 -2.44 2.79 -7.71
CA LEU A 10 -1.45 2.51 -6.68
C LEU A 10 -1.62 1.08 -6.22
N THR A 11 -0.51 0.36 -6.07
CA THR A 11 -0.50 -0.97 -5.46
C THR A 11 0.53 -1.00 -4.35
N CYS A 12 0.09 -1.35 -3.13
CA CYS A 12 0.97 -1.72 -2.03
C CYS A 12 1.11 -3.24 -1.97
N MET A 13 2.32 -3.72 -1.72
CA MET A 13 2.62 -5.13 -1.53
C MET A 13 3.42 -5.32 -0.22
N ALA A 14 2.95 -6.23 0.62
CA ALA A 14 3.75 -6.83 1.68
C ALA A 14 3.92 -8.31 1.33
N THR A 15 5.14 -8.83 1.46
CA THR A 15 5.47 -10.22 1.18
C THR A 15 6.58 -10.68 2.11
N GLY A 16 6.77 -11.99 2.27
CA GLY A 16 7.80 -12.54 3.15
C GLY A 16 7.43 -12.45 4.63
N PHE A 17 6.16 -12.20 4.97
CA PHE A 17 5.74 -12.07 6.37
C PHE A 17 5.19 -13.39 6.91
N TYR A 18 5.47 -13.66 8.18
CA TYR A 18 4.96 -14.77 8.96
C TYR A 18 4.96 -14.38 10.45
N PRO A 19 3.89 -14.65 11.23
CA PRO A 19 2.70 -15.43 10.92
C PRO A 19 1.71 -14.75 9.95
N LYS A 20 0.58 -15.40 9.65
CA LYS A 20 -0.39 -14.96 8.62
C LYS A 20 -1.02 -13.59 8.89
N ASP A 21 -1.20 -13.22 10.16
CA ASP A 21 -1.97 -12.03 10.54
C ASP A 21 -1.19 -10.74 10.28
N VAL A 22 -1.65 -9.94 9.33
CA VAL A 22 -1.06 -8.65 8.95
C VAL A 22 -2.13 -7.56 8.86
N LYS A 23 -1.78 -6.34 9.27
CA LYS A 23 -2.60 -5.14 9.03
C LYS A 23 -1.96 -4.29 7.95
N MET A 24 -2.60 -4.19 6.80
CA MET A 24 -2.21 -3.29 5.71
C MET A 24 -3.33 -2.27 5.42
N SER A 25 -2.95 -1.00 5.31
CA SER A 25 -3.85 0.10 4.94
C SER A 25 -3.21 0.98 3.88
N LEU A 26 -3.92 1.21 2.78
CA LEU A 26 -3.72 2.37 1.90
C LEU A 26 -4.30 3.60 2.59
N ARG A 27 -3.54 4.67 2.68
CA ARG A 27 -3.91 5.90 3.38
C ARG A 27 -3.76 7.11 2.48
N LYS A 28 -4.69 8.06 2.57
CA LYS A 28 -4.48 9.45 2.14
C LYS A 28 -4.15 10.25 3.39
N PHE A 29 -2.98 10.88 3.43
CA PHE A 29 -2.37 11.45 4.65
C PHE A 29 -2.24 10.39 5.76
N THR A 30 -2.96 10.51 6.87
CA THR A 30 -2.93 9.54 7.98
C THR A 30 -4.17 8.66 8.04
N THR A 31 -5.17 8.92 7.19
CA THR A 31 -6.47 8.28 7.21
C THR A 31 -6.52 7.10 6.26
N SER A 32 -6.91 5.93 6.77
CA SER A 32 -7.14 4.73 5.95
C SER A 32 -8.30 4.95 4.99
N LEU A 33 -8.12 4.52 3.74
CA LEU A 33 -9.21 4.52 2.76
C LEU A 33 -10.26 3.46 3.14
N PRO A 34 -11.54 3.71 2.85
CA PRO A 34 -12.59 2.71 2.97
C PRO A 34 -12.32 1.47 2.11
N ASP A 35 -12.65 0.29 2.62
CA ASP A 35 -12.38 -0.98 1.93
C ASP A 35 -13.10 -1.12 0.58
N HIS A 36 -14.28 -0.50 0.41
CA HIS A 36 -15.02 -0.54 -0.86
C HIS A 36 -14.33 0.22 -2.01
N LEU A 37 -13.35 1.07 -1.70
CA LEU A 37 -12.50 1.74 -2.70
C LEU A 37 -11.22 0.95 -3.01
N ILE A 38 -10.95 -0.13 -2.27
CA ILE A 38 -9.71 -0.88 -2.35
C ILE A 38 -9.96 -2.23 -3.00
N THR A 39 -9.17 -2.56 -4.02
CA THR A 39 -9.05 -3.94 -4.51
C THR A 39 -8.00 -4.69 -3.69
N SER A 40 -8.34 -5.84 -3.14
CA SER A 40 -7.44 -6.66 -2.31
C SER A 40 -7.22 -8.03 -2.96
N SER A 41 -5.98 -8.53 -2.93
CA SER A 41 -5.68 -9.90 -3.37
C SER A 41 -6.15 -10.98 -2.38
N GLY A 42 -6.55 -10.57 -1.17
CA GLY A 42 -6.53 -11.43 0.01
C GLY A 42 -5.09 -11.79 0.42
N ILE A 43 -4.94 -12.37 1.60
CA ILE A 43 -3.65 -12.94 2.03
C ILE A 43 -3.43 -14.25 1.27
N ARG A 44 -2.30 -14.36 0.56
CA ARG A 44 -1.93 -15.54 -0.23
C ARG A 44 -0.64 -16.15 0.30
N PRO A 45 -0.46 -17.48 0.24
CA PRO A 45 0.80 -18.12 0.59
C PRO A 45 1.87 -17.84 -0.48
N ASN A 46 3.13 -17.93 -0.06
CA ASN A 46 4.32 -18.04 -0.91
C ASN A 46 4.88 -19.47 -0.82
N ASP A 47 5.73 -19.86 -1.78
CA ASP A 47 6.31 -21.22 -1.82
C ASP A 47 7.34 -21.48 -0.72
N ASP A 48 7.83 -20.43 -0.06
CA ASP A 48 8.80 -20.48 1.05
C ASP A 48 8.15 -20.58 2.44
N GLY A 49 6.83 -20.79 2.50
CA GLY A 49 6.07 -20.88 3.76
C GLY A 49 5.71 -19.53 4.38
N THR A 50 6.03 -18.41 3.72
CA THR A 50 5.59 -17.07 4.13
C THR A 50 4.29 -16.66 3.42
N TYR A 51 3.81 -15.44 3.71
CA TYR A 51 2.59 -14.88 3.11
C TYR A 51 2.84 -13.57 2.38
N GLN A 52 1.90 -13.24 1.50
CA GLN A 52 1.84 -11.97 0.78
C GLN A 52 0.43 -11.38 0.77
N LEU A 53 0.34 -10.05 0.65
CA LEU A 53 -0.88 -9.29 0.52
C LEU A 53 -0.65 -8.11 -0.42
N ARG A 54 -1.55 -7.91 -1.39
CA ARG A 54 -1.61 -6.72 -2.23
C ARG A 54 -2.93 -5.98 -2.00
N LYS A 55 -2.84 -4.65 -1.91
CA LYS A 55 -3.99 -3.75 -1.90
C LYS A 55 -3.76 -2.64 -2.92
N SER A 56 -4.79 -2.32 -3.71
CA SER A 56 -4.71 -1.34 -4.79
C SER A 56 -5.88 -0.37 -4.79
N VAL A 57 -5.64 0.84 -5.30
CA VAL A 57 -6.65 1.91 -5.45
C VAL A 57 -6.35 2.77 -6.68
N GLU A 58 -7.38 3.22 -7.39
CA GLU A 58 -7.25 4.21 -8.46
C GLU A 58 -7.30 5.63 -7.87
N ILE A 59 -6.36 6.48 -8.26
CA ILE A 59 -6.23 7.86 -7.79
C ILE A 59 -6.00 8.81 -8.96
N GLN A 60 -6.17 10.11 -8.70
CA GLN A 60 -5.62 11.14 -9.58
C GLN A 60 -4.11 11.24 -9.37
N GLU A 61 -3.33 11.34 -10.45
CA GLU A 61 -1.86 11.42 -10.40
C GLU A 61 -1.37 12.62 -9.58
N ASP A 62 -2.09 13.73 -9.62
CA ASP A 62 -1.76 14.94 -8.84
C ASP A 62 -1.83 14.71 -7.32
N ASP A 63 -2.61 13.72 -6.87
CA ASP A 63 -2.73 13.35 -5.46
C ASP A 63 -1.66 12.35 -5.00
N LEU A 64 -0.78 11.85 -5.88
CA LEU A 64 0.15 10.74 -5.61
C LEU A 64 0.93 10.91 -4.30
N ALA A 65 1.49 12.10 -4.06
CA ALA A 65 2.30 12.42 -2.89
C ALA A 65 1.52 12.39 -1.57
N LEU A 66 0.18 12.43 -1.63
CA LEU A 66 -0.69 12.38 -0.46
C LEU A 66 -0.89 10.94 0.03
N PHE A 67 -0.57 9.93 -0.78
CA PHE A 67 -0.82 8.54 -0.45
C PHE A 67 0.39 7.85 0.19
N ASN A 68 0.10 6.96 1.13
CA ASN A 68 1.07 6.05 1.73
C ASN A 68 0.43 4.69 2.00
N CYS A 69 1.30 3.70 2.19
CA CYS A 69 0.91 2.39 2.68
C CYS A 69 1.51 2.19 4.05
N TYR A 70 0.64 1.81 4.97
CA TYR A 70 0.97 1.45 6.33
C TYR A 70 0.86 -0.07 6.47
N VAL A 71 1.91 -0.68 6.99
CA VAL A 71 1.95 -2.12 7.29
C VAL A 71 2.35 -2.30 8.75
N ASN A 72 1.54 -3.03 9.49
CA ASN A 72 1.87 -3.48 10.84
C ASN A 72 1.74 -5.01 10.91
N HIS A 73 2.75 -5.64 11.51
CA HIS A 73 2.89 -7.08 11.59
C HIS A 73 3.72 -7.43 12.82
N SER A 74 3.48 -8.58 13.44
CA SER A 74 4.12 -8.96 14.72
C SER A 74 5.64 -9.15 14.62
N SER A 75 6.18 -9.45 13.44
CA SER A 75 7.63 -9.52 13.21
C SER A 75 8.32 -8.15 13.17
N LEU A 76 7.55 -7.05 13.11
CA LEU A 76 8.09 -5.70 13.02
C LEU A 76 8.13 -5.04 14.40
N LYS A 77 9.27 -4.44 14.76
CA LYS A 77 9.38 -3.64 16.00
C LYS A 77 8.48 -2.39 15.98
N LYS A 78 8.25 -1.84 14.78
CA LYS A 78 7.41 -0.66 14.52
C LYS A 78 6.73 -0.81 13.15
N PRO A 79 5.56 -0.20 12.94
CA PRO A 79 4.91 -0.22 11.63
C PRO A 79 5.79 0.40 10.53
N VAL A 80 5.71 -0.16 9.34
CA VAL A 80 6.37 0.39 8.14
C VAL A 80 5.39 1.32 7.42
N ILE A 81 5.85 2.53 7.11
CA ILE A 81 5.12 3.49 6.28
C ILE A 81 5.95 3.76 5.04
N LYS A 82 5.42 3.43 3.86
CA LYS A 82 6.01 3.80 2.58
C LYS A 82 5.20 4.95 2.00
N LYS A 83 5.85 6.03 1.58
CA LYS A 83 5.21 7.16 0.90
C LYS A 83 5.43 7.06 -0.61
N TRP A 84 4.45 7.50 -1.36
CA TRP A 84 4.52 7.56 -2.81
C TRP A 84 5.18 8.91 -3.19
N GLY A 85 5.97 8.95 -4.26
CA GLY A 85 6.59 10.20 -4.72
C GLY A 85 7.94 10.60 -4.09
N ASN A 86 8.63 9.72 -3.35
CA ASN A 86 10.03 9.91 -2.97
C ASN A 86 10.94 9.01 -3.82
N TYR A 87 11.03 9.32 -5.12
CA TYR A 87 12.15 8.91 -5.96
C TYR A 87 13.13 10.09 -6.11
N ASN A 88 13.57 10.68 -5.00
CA ASN A 88 14.91 11.27 -5.03
C ASN A 88 15.88 10.09 -4.90
N SER A 89 16.18 9.49 -6.05
CA SER A 89 17.27 8.56 -6.27
C SER A 89 18.59 9.27 -6.00
N TYR A 90 18.98 9.32 -4.74
CA TYR A 90 20.38 9.42 -4.33
C TYR A 90 20.78 8.08 -3.72
N TRP A 91 20.80 7.06 -4.57
CA TRP A 91 21.60 5.85 -4.45
C TRP A 91 22.09 5.52 -5.86
#